data_AF-S3CI33-F1
#
_entry.id   AF-S3CI33-F1
#
_cell.length_a   1.000
_cell.length_b   1.000
_cell.length_c   1.000
_cell.angle_alpha   90.00
_cell.angle_beta   90.00
_cell.angle_gamma   90.00
#
_symmetry.space_group_name_H-M   'P 1'
#
loop_
_entity.id
_entity.type
_entity.pdbx_description
1 polymer ?
#
loop_
_entity_poly.entity_id
_entity_poly.type
_entity_poly.pdbx_seq_one_letter_code
_entity_poly.pdbx_strand_id
1 'polypeptide(L)'
;MNASSNVSQLDALHLELLHAAIPQQYDTIGVMMPGVAGRIGCRASAYRSAAKRLCRSGAENVESLLAAFLSDAQCRRTQGRGYVQEVLWTVMLAASQVEGIPFAKRLEWLDKLAQCADNWASCDLLGEAVKDFTLPQNEASAFAFLDALIKSRNLWRIRLALVLMLAHMAPAGSRPLKRAVQLSSAPEVLTCAAQSYYGSMGLAWAFSVYAVHDFSLAERVVADLIVNKRIDPATARRTAQKVRESFRSAQAEKAMLSQNIQKALDGMPAGSLPAARNSKPAGGVPAFRRQRLKGTPPSAAL
;
A
#
# COMPACT_ATOMS: atom_id res chain seq x y z
N MET A 1 2.07 -32.84 5.12
CA MET A 1 1.08 -32.11 5.95
C MET A 1 -0.20 -31.96 5.14
N ASN A 2 -1.37 -32.30 5.69
CA ASN A 2 -2.64 -32.39 4.95
C ASN A 2 -3.35 -31.02 4.86
N ALA A 3 -4.12 -30.78 3.81
CA ALA A 3 -4.87 -29.52 3.62
C ALA A 3 -5.76 -29.12 4.81
N SER A 4 -6.26 -30.11 5.56
CA SER A 4 -7.03 -29.93 6.80
C SER A 4 -6.23 -29.32 7.96
N SER A 5 -4.90 -29.56 8.05
CA SER A 5 -4.06 -28.91 9.06
C SER A 5 -3.82 -27.43 8.75
N ASN A 6 -3.77 -27.06 7.47
CA ASN A 6 -3.47 -25.68 7.08
C ASN A 6 -4.67 -24.74 7.26
N VAL A 7 -5.90 -25.24 7.04
CA VAL A 7 -7.13 -24.50 7.37
C VAL A 7 -7.20 -24.23 8.88
N SER A 8 -6.83 -25.21 9.72
CA SER A 8 -6.77 -25.01 11.17
C SER A 8 -5.76 -23.95 11.62
N GLN A 9 -4.66 -23.76 10.89
CA GLN A 9 -3.67 -22.71 11.19
C GLN A 9 -4.18 -21.30 10.84
N LEU A 10 -4.90 -21.16 9.72
CA LEU A 10 -5.51 -19.89 9.33
C LEU A 10 -6.62 -19.48 10.32
N ASP A 11 -7.45 -20.43 10.74
CA ASP A 11 -8.48 -20.21 11.76
C ASP A 11 -7.86 -19.87 13.11
N ALA A 12 -6.80 -20.56 13.53
CA ALA A 12 -6.07 -20.26 14.75
C ALA A 12 -5.47 -18.84 14.72
N LEU A 13 -4.88 -18.42 13.59
CA LEU A 13 -4.38 -17.06 13.41
C LEU A 13 -5.51 -16.04 13.52
N HIS A 14 -6.65 -16.30 12.88
CA HIS A 14 -7.80 -15.42 12.96
C HIS A 14 -8.32 -15.29 14.40
N LEU A 15 -8.48 -16.39 15.13
CA LEU A 15 -8.89 -16.39 16.53
C LEU A 15 -7.89 -15.67 17.43
N GLU A 16 -6.59 -15.86 17.21
CA GLU A 16 -5.55 -15.12 17.95
C GLU A 16 -5.72 -13.60 17.76
N LEU A 17 -5.87 -13.14 16.52
CA LEU A 17 -5.99 -11.71 16.24
C LEU A 17 -7.31 -11.13 16.75
N LEU A 18 -8.40 -11.92 16.76
CA LEU A 18 -9.66 -11.56 17.38
C LEU A 18 -9.52 -11.39 18.89
N HIS A 19 -8.80 -12.28 19.59
CA HIS A 19 -8.54 -12.13 21.02
C HIS A 19 -7.66 -10.89 21.33
N ALA A 20 -6.79 -10.51 20.40
CA ALA A 20 -5.97 -9.31 20.52
C ALA A 20 -6.67 -8.02 20.03
N ALA A 21 -7.89 -8.13 19.48
CA ALA A 21 -8.63 -7.01 18.93
C ALA A 21 -9.10 -6.05 20.03
N ILE A 22 -9.01 -4.75 19.73
CA ILE A 22 -9.52 -3.68 20.58
C ILE A 22 -10.52 -2.90 19.70
N PRO A 23 -11.83 -3.19 19.77
CA PRO A 23 -12.82 -2.59 18.88
C PRO A 23 -12.81 -1.06 18.88
N GLN A 24 -12.43 -0.41 19.97
CA GLN A 24 -12.30 1.06 20.03
C GLN A 24 -11.24 1.61 19.04
N GLN A 25 -10.36 0.76 18.51
CA GLN A 25 -9.41 1.15 17.46
C GLN A 25 -10.08 1.39 16.11
N TYR A 26 -11.29 0.85 15.87
CA TYR A 26 -12.05 1.22 14.67
C TYR A 26 -12.35 2.71 14.63
N ASP A 27 -12.63 3.31 15.77
CA ASP A 27 -13.03 4.72 15.86
C ASP A 27 -11.86 5.68 15.58
N THR A 28 -10.61 5.21 15.68
CA THR A 28 -9.40 6.01 15.42
C THR A 28 -8.73 5.64 14.09
N ILE A 29 -8.53 4.35 13.83
CA ILE A 29 -7.86 3.84 12.63
C ILE A 29 -8.83 3.68 11.46
N GLY A 30 -10.10 3.36 11.71
CA GLY A 30 -11.14 3.29 10.67
C GLY A 30 -11.41 4.64 10.01
N VAL A 31 -11.23 5.74 10.75
CA VAL A 31 -11.25 7.11 10.19
C VAL A 31 -10.12 7.32 9.18
N MET A 32 -8.97 6.65 9.34
CA MET A 32 -7.85 6.71 8.39
C MET A 32 -8.00 5.76 7.19
N MET A 33 -8.89 4.75 7.29
CA MET A 33 -9.22 3.79 6.23
C MET A 33 -10.73 3.76 5.98
N PRO A 34 -11.32 4.88 5.53
CA PRO A 34 -12.75 4.95 5.30
C PRO A 34 -13.16 3.93 4.22
N GLY A 35 -14.20 3.16 4.51
CA GLY A 35 -14.76 2.17 3.57
C GLY A 35 -14.02 0.83 3.49
N VAL A 36 -12.95 0.61 4.28
CA VAL A 36 -12.26 -0.70 4.31
C VAL A 36 -13.04 -1.69 5.17
N ALA A 37 -13.64 -2.68 4.52
CA ALA A 37 -14.36 -3.78 5.17
C ALA A 37 -13.39 -4.79 5.82
N GLY A 38 -13.92 -5.62 6.73
CA GLY A 38 -13.17 -6.76 7.27
C GLY A 38 -12.04 -6.39 8.25
N ARG A 39 -11.96 -5.13 8.69
CA ARG A 39 -11.10 -4.76 9.82
C ARG A 39 -11.61 -5.47 11.08
N ILE A 40 -10.71 -5.95 11.94
CA ILE A 40 -11.03 -6.48 13.30
C ILE A 40 -10.60 -5.54 14.44
N GLY A 41 -9.81 -4.49 14.14
CA GLY A 41 -9.39 -3.51 15.15
C GLY A 41 -8.20 -3.99 15.99
N CYS A 42 -7.28 -4.73 15.37
CA CYS A 42 -6.09 -5.24 16.05
C CYS A 42 -4.90 -4.27 15.90
N ARG A 43 -4.09 -4.15 16.95
CA ARG A 43 -2.88 -3.31 16.95
C ARG A 43 -1.83 -3.83 15.98
N ALA A 44 -1.04 -2.92 15.42
CA ALA A 44 0.11 -3.27 14.60
C ALA A 44 1.11 -4.19 15.28
N SER A 45 1.29 -4.05 16.60
CA SER A 45 2.14 -4.94 17.39
C SER A 45 1.69 -6.40 17.35
N ALA A 46 0.39 -6.67 17.32
CA ALA A 46 -0.16 -8.02 17.35
C ALA A 46 0.06 -8.76 16.03
N TYR A 47 -0.41 -8.20 14.91
CA TYR A 47 -0.23 -8.84 13.60
C TYR A 47 1.25 -8.91 13.18
N ARG A 48 2.10 -7.95 13.58
CA ARG A 48 3.55 -8.03 13.35
C ARG A 48 4.21 -9.11 14.20
N SER A 49 3.76 -9.32 15.44
CA SER A 49 4.27 -10.40 16.30
C SER A 49 3.86 -11.77 15.76
N ALA A 50 2.62 -11.92 15.31
CA ALA A 50 2.15 -13.13 14.65
C ALA A 50 2.95 -13.45 13.39
N ALA A 51 3.18 -12.45 12.53
CA ALA A 51 4.02 -12.62 11.33
C ALA A 51 5.43 -13.10 11.67
N LYS A 52 6.08 -12.53 12.69
CA LYS A 52 7.41 -12.97 13.14
C LYS A 52 7.41 -14.42 13.63
N ARG A 53 6.37 -14.86 14.33
CA ARG A 53 6.26 -16.26 14.76
C ARG A 53 6.09 -17.21 13.57
N LEU A 54 5.31 -16.82 12.56
CA LEU A 54 5.17 -17.58 11.32
C LEU A 54 6.49 -17.67 10.54
N CYS A 55 7.27 -16.58 10.45
CA CYS A 55 8.59 -16.67 9.82
C CYS A 55 9.50 -17.69 10.53
N ARG A 56 9.43 -17.78 11.87
CA ARG A 56 10.22 -18.76 12.65
C ARG A 56 9.79 -20.21 12.45
N SER A 57 8.56 -20.46 11.97
CA SER A 57 8.14 -21.82 11.63
C SER A 57 8.65 -22.27 10.26
N GLY A 58 9.30 -21.39 9.49
CA GLY A 58 9.98 -21.73 8.23
C GLY A 58 9.14 -21.49 6.97
N ALA A 59 9.84 -21.45 5.82
CA ALA A 59 9.27 -21.10 4.54
C ALA A 59 8.10 -22.00 4.10
N GLU A 60 8.19 -23.31 4.34
CA GLU A 60 7.14 -24.28 3.98
C GLU A 60 5.82 -24.02 4.72
N ASN A 61 5.91 -23.63 6.00
CA ASN A 61 4.75 -23.29 6.81
C ASN A 61 4.12 -21.96 6.35
N VAL A 62 4.96 -20.98 6.00
CA VAL A 62 4.48 -19.71 5.42
C VAL A 62 3.82 -19.95 4.07
N GLU A 63 4.38 -20.80 3.21
CA GLU A 63 3.78 -21.16 1.92
C GLU A 63 2.44 -21.86 2.09
N SER A 64 2.38 -22.82 3.03
CA SER A 64 1.16 -23.56 3.36
C SER A 64 0.04 -22.62 3.86
N LEU A 65 0.38 -21.69 4.75
CA LEU A 65 -0.56 -20.69 5.26
C LEU A 65 -1.00 -19.72 4.15
N LEU A 66 -0.07 -19.26 3.31
CA LEU A 66 -0.38 -18.41 2.16
C LEU A 66 -1.35 -19.10 1.21
N ALA A 67 -1.12 -20.38 0.89
CA ALA A 67 -2.01 -21.16 0.04
C ALA A 67 -3.41 -21.30 0.66
N ALA A 68 -3.51 -21.59 1.96
CA ALA A 68 -4.78 -21.64 2.68
C ALA A 68 -5.51 -20.28 2.64
N PHE A 69 -4.79 -19.19 2.91
CA PHE A 69 -5.33 -17.84 2.84
C PHE A 69 -5.86 -17.49 1.45
N LEU A 70 -5.10 -17.77 0.39
CA LEU A 70 -5.52 -17.47 -0.98
C LEU A 70 -6.76 -18.28 -1.39
N SER A 71 -6.85 -19.55 -0.97
CA SER A 71 -8.04 -20.38 -1.18
C SER A 71 -9.27 -19.81 -0.47
N ASP A 72 -9.13 -19.41 0.80
CA ASP A 72 -10.21 -18.77 1.56
C ASP A 72 -10.61 -17.42 0.96
N ALA A 73 -9.64 -16.59 0.59
CA ALA A 73 -9.87 -15.29 -0.04
C ALA A 73 -10.65 -15.43 -1.37
N GLN A 74 -10.31 -16.43 -2.18
CA GLN A 74 -11.03 -16.72 -3.43
C GLN A 74 -12.48 -17.17 -3.15
N CYS A 75 -12.69 -18.04 -2.16
CA CYS A 75 -14.03 -18.48 -1.76
C CYS A 75 -14.89 -17.33 -1.21
N ARG A 76 -14.31 -16.46 -0.38
CA ARG A 76 -15.01 -15.27 0.13
C ARG A 76 -15.38 -14.31 -0.99
N ARG A 77 -14.46 -14.09 -1.94
CA ARG A 77 -14.69 -13.20 -3.09
C ARG A 77 -15.86 -13.69 -3.96
N THR A 78 -15.97 -14.99 -4.24
CA THR A 78 -17.12 -15.54 -5.00
C THR A 78 -18.44 -15.38 -4.26
N GLN A 79 -18.40 -15.30 -2.93
CA GLN A 79 -19.56 -15.00 -2.07
C GLN A 79 -19.80 -13.50 -1.83
N GLY A 80 -19.03 -12.60 -2.47
CA GLY A 80 -19.12 -11.16 -2.25
C GLY A 80 -18.66 -10.71 -0.85
N ARG A 81 -17.87 -11.51 -0.15
CA ARG A 81 -17.35 -11.24 1.20
C ARG A 81 -15.90 -10.77 1.16
N GLY A 82 -15.56 -9.83 2.04
CA GLY A 82 -14.18 -9.43 2.30
C GLY A 82 -13.44 -10.41 3.21
N TYR A 83 -12.11 -10.36 3.19
CA TYR A 83 -11.24 -11.05 4.13
C TYR A 83 -10.98 -10.18 5.37
N VAL A 84 -10.49 -10.81 6.44
CA VAL A 84 -10.05 -10.07 7.63
C VAL A 84 -8.72 -9.39 7.32
N GLN A 85 -8.70 -8.07 7.34
CA GLN A 85 -7.56 -7.27 6.88
C GLN A 85 -6.31 -7.55 7.72
N GLU A 86 -6.43 -7.65 9.05
CA GLU A 86 -5.30 -7.95 9.92
C GLU A 86 -4.75 -9.38 9.72
N VAL A 87 -5.56 -10.33 9.25
CA VAL A 87 -5.10 -11.65 8.82
C VAL A 87 -4.30 -11.52 7.52
N LEU A 88 -4.84 -10.81 6.51
CA LEU A 88 -4.11 -10.53 5.26
C LEU A 88 -2.75 -9.88 5.56
N TRP A 89 -2.73 -8.86 6.41
CA TRP A 89 -1.52 -8.14 6.78
C TRP A 89 -0.48 -9.03 7.46
N THR A 90 -0.93 -9.96 8.30
CA THR A 90 -0.05 -10.95 8.92
C THR A 90 0.58 -11.86 7.86
N VAL A 91 -0.22 -12.38 6.92
CA VAL A 91 0.24 -13.24 5.83
C VAL A 91 1.19 -12.48 4.89
N MET A 92 0.85 -11.23 4.54
CA MET A 92 1.70 -10.34 3.73
C MET A 92 3.08 -10.14 4.37
N LEU A 93 3.12 -9.83 5.67
CA LEU A 93 4.39 -9.66 6.39
C LEU A 93 5.19 -10.95 6.46
N ALA A 94 4.55 -12.08 6.76
CA ALA A 94 5.23 -13.38 6.84
C ALA A 94 5.84 -13.77 5.48
N ALA A 95 5.05 -13.70 4.40
CA ALA A 95 5.51 -13.98 3.04
C ALA A 95 6.63 -13.03 2.58
N SER A 96 6.62 -11.78 3.05
CA SER A 96 7.64 -10.78 2.71
C SER A 96 8.94 -10.96 3.48
N GLN A 97 8.89 -11.54 4.68
CA GLN A 97 10.02 -11.53 5.62
C GLN A 97 10.61 -12.91 5.89
N VAL A 98 9.92 -14.00 5.52
CA VAL A 98 10.47 -15.35 5.71
C VAL A 98 11.73 -15.51 4.86
N GLU A 99 12.76 -16.10 5.46
CA GLU A 99 14.05 -16.36 4.84
C GLU A 99 14.05 -17.73 4.13
N GLY A 100 15.11 -18.00 3.36
CA GLY A 100 15.30 -19.33 2.75
C GLY A 100 14.48 -19.61 1.50
N ILE A 101 13.88 -18.59 0.87
CA ILE A 101 13.22 -18.72 -0.43
C ILE A 101 13.95 -17.95 -1.53
N PRO A 102 13.98 -18.45 -2.77
CA PRO A 102 14.48 -17.70 -3.92
C PRO A 102 13.65 -16.44 -4.19
N PHE A 103 14.30 -15.38 -4.70
CA PHE A 103 13.61 -14.13 -5.01
C PHE A 103 12.48 -14.31 -6.03
N ALA A 104 12.66 -15.16 -7.04
CA ALA A 104 11.61 -15.48 -8.02
C ALA A 104 10.34 -16.03 -7.34
N LYS A 105 10.50 -16.94 -6.38
CA LYS A 105 9.40 -17.48 -5.57
C LYS A 105 8.74 -16.39 -4.73
N ARG A 106 9.53 -15.47 -4.17
CA ARG A 106 8.99 -14.31 -3.45
C ARG A 106 8.15 -13.43 -4.36
N LEU A 107 8.61 -13.14 -5.58
CA LEU A 107 7.83 -12.36 -6.56
C LEU A 107 6.49 -13.03 -6.89
N GLU A 108 6.44 -14.36 -7.03
CA GLU A 108 5.18 -15.11 -7.22
C GLU A 108 4.21 -14.90 -6.05
N TRP A 109 4.71 -14.95 -4.81
CA TRP A 109 3.89 -14.72 -3.62
C TRP A 109 3.38 -13.28 -3.54
N LEU A 110 4.25 -12.31 -3.85
CA LEU A 110 3.89 -10.90 -3.89
C LEU A 110 2.83 -10.62 -4.95
N ASP A 111 2.90 -11.24 -6.14
CA ASP A 111 1.89 -11.07 -7.17
C ASP A 111 0.51 -11.55 -6.70
N LYS A 112 0.45 -12.73 -6.07
CA LYS A 112 -0.79 -13.28 -5.51
C LYS A 112 -1.35 -12.38 -4.41
N LEU A 113 -0.52 -11.90 -3.50
CA LEU A 113 -0.93 -10.99 -2.42
C LEU A 113 -1.36 -9.62 -2.93
N ALA A 114 -0.73 -9.12 -4.00
CA ALA A 114 -1.11 -7.86 -4.64
C ALA A 114 -2.51 -7.91 -5.25
N GLN A 115 -3.02 -9.09 -5.62
CA GLN A 115 -4.41 -9.28 -6.06
C GLN A 115 -5.42 -9.17 -4.91
N CYS A 116 -4.98 -9.43 -3.68
CA CYS A 116 -5.81 -9.26 -2.50
C CYS A 116 -5.86 -7.80 -2.05
N ALA A 117 -4.79 -7.03 -2.22
CA ALA A 117 -4.72 -5.65 -1.74
C ALA A 117 -5.83 -4.75 -2.32
N ASP A 118 -6.65 -4.18 -1.43
CA ASP A 118 -7.81 -3.36 -1.78
C ASP A 118 -7.80 -1.97 -1.10
N ASN A 119 -6.72 -1.64 -0.42
CA ASN A 119 -6.57 -0.40 0.31
C ASN A 119 -5.09 0.03 0.40
N TRP A 120 -4.90 1.29 0.79
CA TRP A 120 -3.57 1.90 0.85
C TRP A 120 -2.68 1.25 1.91
N ALA A 121 -3.21 0.84 3.06
CA ALA A 121 -2.42 0.28 4.15
C ALA A 121 -1.86 -1.10 3.78
N SER A 122 -2.62 -1.94 3.08
CA SER A 122 -2.13 -3.21 2.55
C SER A 122 -0.97 -3.02 1.57
N CYS A 123 -1.06 -2.03 0.67
CA CYS A 123 0.01 -1.71 -0.28
C CYS A 123 1.28 -1.26 0.43
N ASP A 124 1.12 -0.34 1.40
CA ASP A 124 2.24 0.27 2.12
C ASP A 124 2.94 -0.77 3.00
N LEU A 125 2.16 -1.58 3.73
CA LEU A 125 2.68 -2.64 4.59
C LEU A 125 3.44 -3.70 3.78
N LEU A 126 2.87 -4.15 2.66
CA LEU A 126 3.48 -5.15 1.80
C LEU A 126 4.76 -4.58 1.17
N GLY A 127 4.67 -3.40 0.55
CA GLY A 127 5.79 -2.80 -0.17
C GLY A 127 6.99 -2.50 0.72
N GLU A 128 6.79 -1.99 1.94
CA GLU A 128 7.89 -1.70 2.87
C GLU A 128 8.58 -2.96 3.43
N ALA A 129 7.88 -4.10 3.47
CA ALA A 129 8.37 -5.30 4.17
C ALA A 129 9.38 -6.13 3.37
N VAL A 130 9.42 -6.01 2.05
CA VAL A 130 10.20 -6.90 1.16
C VAL A 130 11.63 -6.39 0.95
N LYS A 131 12.53 -6.76 1.85
CA LYS A 131 13.94 -6.30 1.77
C LYS A 131 14.72 -6.88 0.60
N ASP A 132 14.28 -7.96 -0.03
CA ASP A 132 14.97 -8.57 -1.17
C ASP A 132 15.14 -7.62 -2.37
N PHE A 133 14.32 -6.56 -2.45
CA PHE A 133 14.40 -5.51 -3.46
C PHE A 133 15.64 -4.62 -3.30
N THR A 134 16.32 -4.63 -2.14
CA THR A 134 17.55 -3.85 -1.92
C THR A 134 18.81 -4.56 -2.42
N LEU A 135 18.69 -5.84 -2.81
CA LEU A 135 19.80 -6.66 -3.25
C LEU A 135 20.14 -6.38 -4.73
N PRO A 136 21.38 -5.98 -5.07
CA PRO A 136 21.74 -5.60 -6.45
C PRO A 136 21.48 -6.70 -7.50
N GLN A 137 21.70 -7.97 -7.15
CA GLN A 137 21.45 -9.11 -8.04
C GLN A 137 19.97 -9.26 -8.41
N ASN A 138 19.07 -8.70 -7.62
CA ASN A 138 17.62 -8.76 -7.83
C ASN A 138 17.09 -7.58 -8.66
N GLU A 139 17.89 -6.54 -8.92
CA GLU A 139 17.45 -5.28 -9.54
C GLU A 139 16.67 -5.52 -10.85
N ALA A 140 17.20 -6.34 -11.75
CA ALA A 140 16.57 -6.59 -13.05
C ALA A 140 15.17 -7.20 -12.91
N SER A 141 15.04 -8.25 -12.12
CA SER A 141 13.76 -8.92 -11.84
C SER A 141 12.80 -8.05 -11.04
N ALA A 142 13.33 -7.25 -10.12
CA ALA A 142 12.55 -6.27 -9.35
C ALA A 142 11.90 -5.24 -10.29
N PHE A 143 12.65 -4.64 -11.21
CA PHE A 143 12.09 -3.69 -12.17
C PHE A 143 11.12 -4.33 -13.16
N ALA A 144 11.36 -5.57 -13.60
CA ALA A 144 10.40 -6.30 -14.42
C ALA A 144 9.06 -6.51 -13.70
N PHE A 145 9.12 -6.85 -12.41
CA PHE A 145 7.94 -7.00 -11.56
C PHE A 145 7.21 -5.66 -11.33
N LEU A 146 7.94 -4.58 -11.04
CA LEU A 146 7.37 -3.24 -10.86
C LEU A 146 6.65 -2.75 -12.13
N ASP A 147 7.25 -2.97 -13.30
CA ASP A 147 6.64 -2.64 -14.59
C ASP A 147 5.36 -3.45 -14.83
N ALA A 148 5.36 -4.76 -14.51
CA ALA A 148 4.16 -5.60 -14.60
C ALA A 148 3.03 -5.14 -13.66
N LEU A 149 3.36 -4.71 -12.43
CA LEU A 149 2.38 -4.12 -11.52
C LEU A 149 1.76 -2.85 -12.11
N ILE A 150 2.56 -1.98 -12.72
CA ILE A 150 2.10 -0.72 -13.31
C ILE A 150 1.21 -0.96 -14.54
N LYS A 151 1.65 -1.86 -15.44
CA LYS A 151 0.91 -2.23 -16.66
C LYS A 151 -0.45 -2.87 -16.39
N SER A 152 -0.68 -3.39 -15.18
CA SER A 152 -2.00 -3.90 -14.78
C SER A 152 -3.09 -2.82 -14.73
N ARG A 153 -2.70 -1.53 -14.68
CA ARG A 153 -3.61 -0.37 -14.55
C ARG A 153 -4.54 -0.42 -13.32
N ASN A 154 -4.28 -1.34 -12.40
CA ASN A 154 -5.00 -1.45 -11.15
C ASN A 154 -4.39 -0.47 -10.12
N LEU A 155 -5.25 0.31 -9.47
CA LEU A 155 -4.85 1.32 -8.47
C LEU A 155 -3.93 0.75 -7.38
N TRP A 156 -4.30 -0.38 -6.79
CA TRP A 156 -3.59 -0.95 -5.65
C TRP A 156 -2.25 -1.59 -6.08
N ARG A 157 -2.21 -2.20 -7.27
CA ARG A 157 -0.96 -2.70 -7.85
C ARG A 157 0.00 -1.57 -8.23
N ILE A 158 -0.50 -0.48 -8.83
CA ILE A 158 0.30 0.73 -9.08
C ILE A 158 0.81 1.32 -7.77
N ARG A 159 -0.04 1.44 -6.75
CA ARG A 159 0.36 1.95 -5.44
C ARG A 159 1.45 1.06 -4.82
N LEU A 160 1.29 -0.26 -4.86
CA LEU A 160 2.32 -1.19 -4.38
C LEU A 160 3.66 -0.98 -5.10
N ALA A 161 3.64 -0.81 -6.43
CA ALA A 161 4.86 -0.52 -7.20
C ALA A 161 5.54 0.78 -6.74
N LEU A 162 4.77 1.84 -6.52
CA LEU A 162 5.28 3.12 -6.00
C LEU A 162 5.91 2.96 -4.61
N VAL A 163 5.27 2.18 -3.71
CA VAL A 163 5.80 1.90 -2.36
C VAL A 163 7.10 1.09 -2.44
N LEU A 164 7.15 0.04 -3.25
CA LEU A 164 8.37 -0.76 -3.43
C LEU A 164 9.52 0.11 -3.97
N MET A 165 9.23 1.00 -4.92
CA MET A 165 10.23 1.91 -5.47
C MET A 165 10.72 2.94 -4.45
N LEU A 166 9.82 3.59 -3.70
CA LEU A 166 10.23 4.58 -2.70
C LEU A 166 10.95 3.94 -1.49
N ALA A 167 10.57 2.72 -1.11
CA ALA A 167 11.16 2.04 0.04
C ALA A 167 12.54 1.43 -0.28
N HIS A 168 12.73 0.88 -1.49
CA HIS A 168 13.91 0.06 -1.79
C HIS A 168 14.76 0.59 -2.93
N MET A 169 14.17 1.19 -3.98
CA MET A 169 14.94 1.69 -5.12
C MET A 169 15.51 3.09 -4.88
N ALA A 170 14.75 3.95 -4.19
CA ALA A 170 15.22 5.30 -3.85
C ALA A 170 16.51 5.29 -3.00
N PRO A 171 16.63 4.48 -1.93
CA PRO A 171 17.87 4.42 -1.16
C PRO A 171 18.99 3.58 -1.79
N ALA A 172 18.72 2.82 -2.86
CA ALA A 172 19.69 1.89 -3.47
C ALA A 172 20.74 2.58 -4.37
N GLY A 173 20.75 3.91 -4.44
CA GLY A 173 21.74 4.69 -5.18
C GLY A 173 21.20 5.25 -6.51
N SER A 174 22.08 5.95 -7.23
CA SER A 174 21.68 6.85 -8.33
C SER A 174 21.02 6.13 -9.52
N ARG A 175 21.51 4.95 -9.91
CA ARG A 175 20.96 4.19 -11.04
C ARG A 175 19.55 3.64 -10.72
N PRO A 176 19.34 2.87 -9.63
CA PRO A 176 17.99 2.43 -9.24
C PRO A 176 17.01 3.60 -9.04
N LEU A 177 17.44 4.68 -8.39
CA LEU A 177 16.62 5.87 -8.19
C LEU A 177 16.17 6.48 -9.53
N LYS A 178 17.08 6.69 -10.48
CA LYS A 178 16.73 7.23 -11.81
C LYS A 178 15.68 6.37 -12.52
N ARG A 179 15.84 5.05 -12.47
CA ARG A 179 14.88 4.12 -13.09
C ARG A 179 13.53 4.12 -12.37
N ALA A 180 13.52 4.23 -11.04
CA ALA A 180 12.30 4.37 -10.25
C ALA A 180 11.54 5.68 -10.55
N VAL A 181 12.27 6.79 -10.71
CA VAL A 181 11.68 8.08 -11.12
C VAL A 181 11.07 8.00 -12.51
N GLN A 182 11.77 7.38 -13.47
CA GLN A 182 11.25 7.16 -14.83
C GLN A 182 9.98 6.31 -14.82
N LEU A 183 10.00 5.18 -14.10
CA LEU A 183 8.89 4.25 -14.05
C LEU A 183 7.68 4.83 -13.30
N SER A 184 7.91 5.63 -12.25
CA SER A 184 6.85 6.40 -11.56
C SER A 184 6.23 7.49 -12.43
N SER A 185 6.90 7.89 -13.51
CA SER A 185 6.42 8.89 -14.48
C SER A 185 5.73 8.25 -15.69
N ALA A 186 5.48 6.93 -15.67
CA ALA A 186 4.81 6.22 -16.75
C ALA A 186 3.34 6.67 -16.93
N PRO A 187 2.78 6.62 -18.15
CA PRO A 187 1.41 7.06 -18.42
C PRO A 187 0.35 6.39 -17.53
N GLU A 188 0.50 5.11 -17.22
CA GLU A 188 -0.41 4.37 -16.34
C GLU A 188 -0.44 4.95 -14.92
N VAL A 189 0.74 5.31 -14.39
CA VAL A 189 0.87 5.90 -13.05
C VAL A 189 0.25 7.29 -13.02
N LEU A 190 0.56 8.12 -14.03
CA LEU A 190 0.02 9.48 -14.16
C LEU A 190 -1.51 9.46 -14.32
N THR A 191 -2.04 8.55 -15.14
CA THR A 191 -3.49 8.34 -15.32
C THR A 191 -4.14 7.92 -14.00
N CYS A 192 -3.54 6.95 -13.30
CA CYS A 192 -4.00 6.49 -12.00
C CYS A 192 -4.03 7.64 -10.96
N ALA A 193 -2.99 8.47 -10.94
CA ALA A 193 -2.90 9.61 -10.06
C ALA A 193 -3.96 10.68 -10.35
N ALA A 194 -4.23 10.97 -11.62
CA ALA A 194 -5.28 11.92 -12.01
C ALA A 194 -6.70 11.44 -11.64
N GLN A 195 -6.92 10.12 -11.66
CA GLN A 195 -8.24 9.50 -11.45
C GLN A 195 -8.52 9.09 -10.00
N SER A 196 -7.50 8.91 -9.16
CA SER A 196 -7.64 8.37 -7.80
C SER A 196 -6.86 9.19 -6.77
N TYR A 197 -7.53 9.52 -5.67
CA TYR A 197 -6.87 10.14 -4.51
C TYR A 197 -5.70 9.29 -4.00
N TYR A 198 -5.86 7.97 -3.90
CA TYR A 198 -4.81 7.10 -3.38
C TYR A 198 -3.67 6.89 -4.38
N GLY A 199 -3.94 6.98 -5.68
CA GLY A 199 -2.91 7.02 -6.73
C GLY A 199 -2.10 8.31 -6.64
N SER A 200 -2.78 9.45 -6.56
CA SER A 200 -2.16 10.78 -6.39
C SER A 200 -1.33 10.87 -5.11
N MET A 201 -1.85 10.36 -3.98
CA MET A 201 -1.10 10.26 -2.72
C MET A 201 0.15 9.39 -2.87
N GLY A 202 0.04 8.23 -3.52
CA GLY A 202 1.17 7.32 -3.71
C GLY A 202 2.28 7.98 -4.54
N LEU A 203 1.93 8.62 -5.65
CA LEU A 203 2.90 9.28 -6.52
C LEU A 203 3.57 10.47 -5.83
N ALA A 204 2.78 11.33 -5.18
CA ALA A 204 3.29 12.47 -4.44
C ALA A 204 4.23 12.05 -3.30
N TRP A 205 3.91 10.95 -2.60
CA TRP A 205 4.78 10.40 -1.56
C TRP A 205 6.08 9.86 -2.15
N ALA A 206 6.02 9.08 -3.24
CA ALA A 206 7.20 8.57 -3.92
C ALA A 206 8.16 9.70 -4.33
N PHE A 207 7.67 10.74 -5.01
CA PHE A 207 8.50 11.91 -5.36
C PHE A 207 9.05 12.66 -4.16
N SER A 208 8.33 12.72 -3.05
CA SER A 208 8.86 13.33 -1.83
C SER A 208 10.03 12.55 -1.24
N VAL A 209 10.03 11.22 -1.36
CA VAL A 209 11.14 10.37 -0.95
C VAL A 209 12.29 10.48 -1.96
N TYR A 210 12.00 10.50 -3.26
CA TYR A 210 13.03 10.71 -4.29
C TYR A 210 13.77 12.03 -4.08
N ALA A 211 13.06 13.09 -3.68
CA ALA A 211 13.67 14.39 -3.39
C ALA A 211 14.61 14.38 -2.17
N VAL A 212 14.44 13.43 -1.22
CA VAL A 212 15.38 13.23 -0.11
C VAL A 212 16.71 12.62 -0.59
N HIS A 213 16.67 11.82 -1.66
CA HIS A 213 17.84 11.12 -2.19
C HIS A 213 18.53 11.87 -3.34
N ASP A 214 17.77 12.54 -4.21
CA ASP A 214 18.27 13.40 -5.28
C ASP A 214 17.20 14.48 -5.57
N PHE A 215 17.32 15.60 -4.85
CA PHE A 215 16.39 16.72 -4.97
C PHE A 215 16.32 17.25 -6.40
N SER A 216 17.48 17.50 -7.02
CA SER A 216 17.53 18.09 -8.36
C SER A 216 16.94 17.17 -9.42
N LEU A 217 17.09 15.85 -9.30
CA LEU A 217 16.41 14.90 -10.18
C LEU A 217 14.88 14.95 -10.01
N ALA A 218 14.40 14.86 -8.77
CA ALA A 218 12.98 14.86 -8.48
C ALA A 218 12.31 16.17 -8.94
N GLU A 219 12.92 17.31 -8.62
CA GLU A 219 12.45 18.63 -9.05
C GLU A 219 12.37 18.75 -10.56
N ARG A 220 13.47 18.44 -11.28
CA ARG A 220 13.51 18.55 -12.75
C ARG A 220 12.42 17.71 -13.40
N VAL A 221 12.21 16.48 -12.93
CA VAL A 221 11.20 15.57 -13.49
C VAL A 221 9.78 16.06 -13.18
N VAL A 222 9.49 16.52 -11.96
CA VAL A 222 8.17 17.06 -11.64
C VAL A 222 7.88 18.33 -12.45
N ALA A 223 8.85 19.22 -12.59
CA ALA A 223 8.72 20.42 -13.42
C ALA A 223 8.46 20.07 -14.89
N ASP A 224 9.20 19.10 -15.45
CA ASP A 224 8.99 18.59 -16.82
C ASP A 224 7.57 18.03 -17.00
N LEU A 225 7.09 17.24 -16.05
CA LEU A 225 5.72 16.69 -16.10
C LEU A 225 4.66 17.80 -16.09
N ILE A 226 4.90 18.90 -15.37
CA ILE A 226 3.98 20.05 -15.33
C ILE A 226 4.00 20.80 -16.67
N VAL A 227 5.19 21.18 -17.16
CA VAL A 227 5.37 21.92 -18.41
C VAL A 227 4.79 21.15 -19.61
N ASN A 228 4.98 19.84 -19.63
CA ASN A 228 4.45 18.95 -20.67
C ASN A 228 3.00 18.51 -20.41
N LYS A 229 2.32 19.03 -19.38
CA LYS A 229 0.91 18.74 -19.05
C LYS A 229 0.62 17.25 -18.85
N ARG A 230 1.60 16.51 -18.33
CA ARG A 230 1.52 15.06 -18.08
C ARG A 230 1.01 14.73 -16.68
N ILE A 231 1.12 15.67 -15.74
CA ILE A 231 0.63 15.52 -14.35
C ILE A 231 -0.52 16.51 -14.09
N ASP A 232 -1.52 16.06 -13.34
CA ASP A 232 -2.62 16.92 -12.94
C ASP A 232 -2.20 17.91 -11.82
N PRO A 233 -2.79 19.12 -11.76
CA PRO A 233 -2.42 20.13 -10.77
C PRO A 233 -2.59 19.67 -9.32
N ALA A 234 -3.58 18.83 -9.03
CA ALA A 234 -3.83 18.37 -7.66
C ALA A 234 -2.71 17.44 -7.20
N THR A 235 -2.22 16.54 -8.05
CA THR A 235 -1.07 15.68 -7.76
C THR A 235 0.24 16.47 -7.68
N ALA A 236 0.45 17.46 -8.56
CA ALA A 236 1.63 18.34 -8.49
C ALA A 236 1.69 19.12 -7.16
N ARG A 237 0.58 19.77 -6.76
CA ARG A 237 0.48 20.48 -5.48
C ARG A 237 0.68 19.56 -4.29
N ARG A 238 0.14 18.34 -4.36
CA ARG A 238 0.31 17.32 -3.32
C ARG A 238 1.76 16.87 -3.18
N THR A 239 2.50 16.82 -4.28
CA THR A 239 3.94 16.53 -4.27
C THR A 239 4.70 17.64 -3.53
N ALA A 240 4.43 18.90 -3.86
CA ALA A 240 4.99 20.06 -3.14
C ALA A 240 4.67 20.01 -1.64
N GLN A 241 3.41 19.71 -1.30
CA GLN A 241 2.97 19.55 0.07
C GLN A 241 3.77 18.45 0.79
N LYS A 242 3.94 17.28 0.17
CA LYS A 242 4.65 16.15 0.80
C LYS A 242 6.13 16.42 1.04
N VAL A 243 6.80 17.11 0.11
CA VAL A 243 8.19 17.55 0.33
C VAL A 243 8.28 18.56 1.47
N ARG A 244 7.34 19.50 1.56
CA ARG A 244 7.31 20.48 2.66
C ARG A 244 7.11 19.84 4.03
N GLU A 245 6.23 18.84 4.11
CA GLU A 245 5.95 18.05 5.32
C GLU A 245 7.11 17.14 5.73
N SER A 246 8.04 16.81 4.82
CA SER A 246 9.18 15.94 5.11
C SER A 246 10.20 16.63 6.01
N PHE A 247 10.52 16.05 7.17
CA PHE A 247 11.62 16.54 8.03
C PHE A 247 13.02 16.22 7.46
N ARG A 248 13.10 15.43 6.39
CA ARG A 248 14.37 14.95 5.82
C ARG A 248 14.95 15.85 4.73
N SER A 249 14.20 16.86 4.27
CA SER A 249 14.64 17.81 3.23
C SER A 249 15.07 19.14 3.83
N ALA A 250 16.05 19.82 3.23
CA ALA A 250 16.50 21.12 3.72
C ALA A 250 15.42 22.20 3.51
N GLN A 251 15.39 23.22 4.38
CA GLN A 251 14.37 24.27 4.32
C GLN A 251 14.43 25.06 3.00
N ALA A 252 15.63 25.30 2.47
CA ALA A 252 15.83 25.97 1.18
C ALA A 252 15.26 25.15 0.01
N GLU A 253 15.50 23.83 0.00
CA GLU A 253 14.98 22.90 -1.01
C GLU A 253 13.45 22.84 -1.02
N LYS A 254 12.82 22.83 0.17
CA LYS A 254 11.36 22.86 0.30
C LYS A 254 10.74 24.12 -0.31
N ALA A 255 11.34 25.27 -0.02
CA ALA A 255 10.89 26.55 -0.54
C ALA A 255 11.06 26.60 -2.07
N MET A 256 12.21 26.14 -2.57
CA MET A 256 12.53 26.10 -3.99
C MET A 256 11.57 25.22 -4.78
N LEU A 257 11.32 23.98 -4.34
CA LEU A 257 10.39 23.08 -5.02
C LEU A 257 8.98 23.66 -5.06
N SER A 258 8.50 24.19 -3.93
CA SER A 258 7.16 24.76 -3.84
C SER A 258 7.01 25.95 -4.80
N GLN A 259 8.01 26.83 -4.84
CA GLN A 259 8.02 27.98 -5.73
C GLN A 259 8.10 27.56 -7.21
N ASN A 260 8.91 26.56 -7.55
CA ASN A 260 9.10 26.11 -8.93
C ASN A 260 7.87 25.37 -9.45
N ILE A 261 7.23 24.54 -8.63
CA ILE A 261 5.94 23.92 -8.96
C ILE A 261 4.87 25.00 -9.17
N GLN A 262 4.80 26.00 -8.28
CA GLN A 262 3.82 27.08 -8.40
C GLN A 262 4.05 27.92 -9.66
N LYS A 263 5.29 28.33 -9.94
CA LYS A 263 5.66 29.02 -11.19
C LYS A 263 5.31 28.21 -12.44
N ALA A 264 5.59 26.91 -12.44
CA ALA A 264 5.27 26.03 -13.55
C ALA A 264 3.75 25.89 -13.76
N LEU A 265 2.96 25.90 -12.68
CA LEU A 265 1.51 25.90 -12.74
C LEU A 265 0.94 27.25 -13.24
N ASP A 266 1.49 28.37 -12.76
CA ASP A 266 1.02 29.72 -13.11
C ASP A 266 1.36 30.11 -14.56
N GLY A 267 2.46 29.58 -15.10
CA GLY A 267 2.85 29.78 -16.49
C GLY A 267 1.98 29.06 -17.53
N MET A 268 0.96 28.30 -17.12
CA MET A 268 0.10 27.56 -18.04
C MET A 268 -1.18 28.31 -18.42
N PRO A 269 -1.59 28.29 -19.70
CA PRO A 269 -2.85 28.89 -20.15
C PRO A 269 -4.05 28.28 -19.41
N ALA A 270 -5.01 29.12 -19.04
CA ALA A 270 -6.27 28.68 -18.43
C ALA A 270 -6.96 27.61 -19.30
N GLY A 271 -7.42 26.51 -18.69
CA GLY A 271 -8.09 25.41 -19.38
C GLY A 271 -7.19 24.37 -20.06
N SER A 272 -5.86 24.50 -19.96
CA SER A 272 -4.91 23.59 -20.62
C SER A 272 -4.43 22.40 -19.77
N LEU A 273 -4.95 22.26 -18.55
CA LEU A 273 -4.52 21.28 -17.56
C LEU A 273 -5.39 20.02 -17.57
N PRO A 274 -4.82 18.82 -17.32
CA PRO A 274 -5.63 17.61 -17.19
C PRO A 274 -6.61 17.74 -16.02
N ALA A 275 -7.86 17.36 -16.25
CA ALA A 275 -8.91 17.41 -15.23
C ALA A 275 -8.63 16.39 -14.12
N ALA A 276 -8.41 16.88 -12.89
CA ALA A 276 -8.25 16.04 -11.72
C ALA A 276 -9.61 15.52 -11.24
N ARG A 277 -9.73 14.20 -11.04
CA ARG A 277 -10.91 13.54 -10.43
C ARG A 277 -10.55 12.87 -9.10
N ASN A 278 -9.40 13.22 -8.53
CA ASN A 278 -8.74 12.54 -7.41
C ASN A 278 -9.08 13.12 -6.01
N SER A 279 -10.35 13.45 -5.79
CA SER A 279 -10.83 13.96 -4.49
C SER A 279 -10.78 12.89 -3.40
N LYS A 280 -10.50 13.31 -2.17
CA LYS A 280 -10.48 12.40 -1.02
C LYS A 280 -11.89 11.80 -0.81
N PRO A 281 -12.04 10.48 -0.64
CA PRO A 281 -13.33 9.88 -0.33
C PRO A 281 -13.94 10.51 0.93
N ALA A 282 -15.25 10.74 0.93
CA ALA A 282 -15.95 11.24 2.11
C ALA A 282 -15.79 10.24 3.27
N GLY A 283 -15.43 10.75 4.45
CA GLY A 283 -15.15 9.97 5.67
C GLY A 283 -16.40 9.38 6.35
N GLY A 284 -17.37 8.90 5.58
CA GLY A 284 -18.53 8.20 6.11
C GLY A 284 -18.11 6.82 6.62
N VAL A 285 -17.75 6.72 7.90
CA VAL A 285 -17.79 5.43 8.60
C VAL A 285 -19.28 5.06 8.66
N PRO A 286 -19.74 3.94 8.09
CA PRO A 286 -21.09 3.47 8.36
C PRO A 286 -21.19 3.32 9.87
N ALA A 287 -22.06 4.09 10.51
CA ALA A 287 -22.33 3.92 11.92
C ALA A 287 -22.70 2.44 12.11
N PHE A 288 -21.83 1.68 12.78
CA PHE A 288 -22.16 0.33 13.18
C PHE A 288 -23.38 0.49 14.07
N ARG A 289 -24.57 0.22 13.53
CA ARG A 289 -25.79 0.19 14.31
C ARG A 289 -25.51 -0.87 15.36
N ARG A 290 -25.23 -0.43 16.60
CA ARG A 290 -25.31 -1.30 17.77
C ARG A 290 -26.76 -1.75 17.83
N GLN A 291 -27.10 -2.82 17.10
CA GLN A 291 -28.18 -3.67 17.54
C GLN A 291 -27.68 -4.24 18.86
N ARG A 292 -28.00 -3.54 19.96
CA ARG A 292 -28.08 -4.18 21.26
C ARG A 292 -28.97 -5.39 21.02
N LEU A 293 -28.40 -6.59 21.13
CA LEU A 293 -29.19 -7.76 21.47
C LEU A 293 -29.91 -7.38 22.76
N LYS A 294 -31.16 -6.92 22.64
CA LYS A 294 -32.06 -6.83 23.78
C LYS A 294 -32.21 -8.28 24.21
N GLY A 295 -31.56 -8.63 25.31
CA GLY A 295 -31.79 -9.91 25.96
C GLY A 295 -33.29 -10.06 26.14
N THR A 296 -33.83 -11.16 25.64
CA THR A 296 -35.13 -11.66 26.08
C THR A 296 -35.07 -11.77 27.60
N PRO A 297 -35.98 -11.12 28.34
CA PRO A 297 -36.04 -11.30 29.79
C PRO A 297 -36.37 -12.78 30.09
N PRO A 298 -35.90 -13.33 31.21
CA PRO A 298 -36.28 -14.66 31.64
C PRO A 298 -37.79 -14.68 31.86
N SER A 299 -38.46 -15.62 31.21
CA SER A 299 -39.87 -15.91 31.44
C SER A 299 -40.04 -16.34 32.91
N ALA A 300 -40.75 -15.52 33.68
CA ALA A 300 -41.32 -15.95 34.95
C ALA A 300 -42.58 -16.77 34.68
N ALA A 301 -42.89 -17.69 35.60
CA ALA A 301 -44.00 -18.66 35.65
C ALA A 301 -43.73 -19.95 34.85
N LEU A 302 -43.68 -21.16 35.42
CA LEU A 302 -44.13 -21.72 36.71
C LEU A 302 -43.10 -22.74 37.23
#